data_AF-K2NGS3-F1
#
_entry.id   AF-K2NGS3-F1
#
_cell.length_a   1.000
_cell.length_b   1.000
_cell.length_c   1.000
_cell.angle_alpha   90.00
_cell.angle_beta   90.00
_cell.angle_gamma   90.00
#
_symmetry.space_group_name_H-M   'P 1'
#
loop_
_entity.id
_entity.type
_entity.pdbx_description
1 polymer ?
#
loop_
_entity_poly.entity_id
_entity_poly.type
_entity_poly.pdbx_seq_one_letter_code
_entity_poly.pdbx_strand_id
1 'polypeptide(L)'
;LVVHNVNLTGSVLTIARTHVAAVFRDAVGVLVVGGVALSSRGALYVEELLVQTALELCVSVEGGVAASGGSVVAFVDSDFLLCKHAVSVRGAVSVSGSAVALVRSGFVSTEDYAVAFYSTVSLADGSMLLVRGNVHDGVSREMLYAAGAVTATGSTLSFVRNRALLPRILSLSLSLSVGAHLRVACNDAGGRVLSTVEDYAAAGFGDAASIDVVGCAVCDRDTYCYVPGTALASMKNGVCVCECGSGGYGEACVPVGAPALPPVAGTASSVFFREGVTVQSVF
;
A
#
# COMPACT_ATOMS: atom_id res chain seq x y z
N LEU A 1 9.55 1.97 16.09
CA LEU A 1 8.93 0.64 16.22
C LEU A 1 9.75 -0.34 15.40
N VAL A 2 10.17 -1.47 15.97
CA VAL A 2 10.91 -2.50 15.22
C VAL A 2 10.14 -3.81 15.30
N VAL A 3 9.97 -4.49 14.17
CA VAL A 3 9.35 -5.82 14.08
C VAL A 3 10.28 -6.73 13.30
N HIS A 4 10.50 -7.96 13.76
CA HIS A 4 11.47 -8.87 13.17
C HIS A 4 10.78 -10.15 12.68
N ASN A 5 11.15 -10.64 11.49
CA ASN A 5 10.65 -11.85 10.84
C ASN A 5 9.12 -11.97 10.91
N VAL A 6 8.39 -10.98 10.36
CA VAL A 6 6.92 -11.00 10.37
C VAL A 6 6.44 -12.19 9.55
N ASN A 7 5.92 -13.22 10.20
CA ASN A 7 5.39 -14.42 9.57
C ASN A 7 3.99 -14.71 10.12
N LEU A 8 2.96 -14.48 9.31
CA LEU A 8 1.56 -14.55 9.72
C LEU A 8 0.81 -15.55 8.84
N THR A 9 0.22 -16.56 9.48
CA THR A 9 -0.54 -17.62 8.81
C THR A 9 -1.95 -17.64 9.38
N GLY A 10 -2.93 -17.17 8.60
CA GLY A 10 -4.31 -17.03 9.07
C GLY A 10 -4.46 -16.12 10.31
N SER A 11 -3.50 -15.24 10.54
CA SER A 11 -3.47 -14.30 11.65
C SER A 11 -3.17 -12.89 11.17
N VAL A 12 -3.45 -11.89 12.02
CA VAL A 12 -3.27 -10.48 11.69
C VAL A 12 -2.39 -9.79 12.70
N LEU A 13 -1.47 -8.99 12.19
CA LEU A 13 -0.78 -7.96 12.95
C LEU A 13 -1.36 -6.60 12.55
N THR A 14 -2.01 -5.94 13.50
CA THR A 14 -2.55 -4.59 13.31
C THR A 14 -1.68 -3.56 14.04
N ILE A 15 -1.23 -2.53 13.32
CA ILE A 15 -0.63 -1.32 13.89
C ILE A 15 -1.63 -0.19 13.64
N ALA A 16 -2.43 0.14 14.66
CA ALA A 16 -3.48 1.14 14.55
C ALA A 16 -3.19 2.37 15.42
N ARG A 17 -3.55 3.56 14.94
CA ARG A 17 -3.56 4.83 15.71
C ARG A 17 -2.25 5.09 16.44
N THR A 18 -1.15 4.87 15.74
CA THR A 18 0.18 4.89 16.33
C THR A 18 0.91 6.13 15.83
N HIS A 19 1.51 6.88 16.75
CA HIS A 19 2.35 8.03 16.43
C HIS A 19 3.82 7.69 16.71
N VAL A 20 4.67 7.81 15.70
CA VAL A 20 6.10 7.56 15.81
C VAL A 20 6.87 8.80 15.36
N ALA A 21 7.59 9.43 16.28
CA ALA A 21 8.51 10.52 15.98
C ALA A 21 9.95 10.05 16.13
N ALA A 22 10.70 10.03 15.03
CA ALA A 22 12.12 9.72 14.98
C ALA A 22 12.92 11.02 14.76
N VAL A 23 13.45 11.60 15.84
CA VAL A 23 14.11 12.91 15.82
C VAL A 23 15.60 12.85 15.45
N PHE A 24 16.20 11.67 15.40
CA PHE A 24 17.60 11.49 15.05
C PHE A 24 17.76 11.20 13.56
N ARG A 25 18.81 11.75 12.95
CA ARG A 25 19.11 11.62 11.51
C ARG A 25 19.45 10.21 11.03
N ASP A 26 19.57 9.23 11.92
CA ASP A 26 19.81 7.83 11.55
C ASP A 26 18.66 6.91 12.01
N ALA A 27 17.56 7.49 12.49
CA ALA A 27 16.46 6.73 13.06
C ALA A 27 15.35 6.48 12.02
N VAL A 28 14.98 5.21 11.90
CA VAL A 28 13.81 4.76 11.12
C VAL A 28 12.59 4.78 12.04
N GLY A 29 11.45 5.27 11.53
CA GLY A 29 10.20 5.28 12.30
C GLY A 29 9.71 3.86 12.61
N VAL A 30 9.36 3.11 11.59
CA VAL A 30 8.96 1.69 11.65
C VAL A 30 9.94 0.87 10.83
N LEU A 31 10.64 -0.05 11.48
CA LEU A 31 11.60 -0.94 10.82
C LEU A 31 11.08 -2.38 10.90
N VAL A 32 10.86 -3.01 9.76
CA VAL A 32 10.63 -4.44 9.64
C VAL A 32 11.92 -5.09 9.15
N VAL A 33 12.46 -6.02 9.93
CA VAL A 33 13.70 -6.73 9.59
C VAL A 33 13.41 -8.21 9.34
N GLY A 34 14.06 -8.80 8.35
CA GLY A 34 13.85 -10.21 7.99
C GLY A 34 12.59 -10.47 7.16
N GLY A 35 11.98 -9.41 6.64
CA GLY A 35 10.87 -9.43 5.71
C GLY A 35 9.49 -9.64 6.35
N VAL A 36 8.49 -9.66 5.48
CA VAL A 36 7.09 -9.96 5.78
C VAL A 36 6.66 -11.16 4.96
N ALA A 37 6.17 -12.21 5.60
CA ALA A 37 5.62 -13.40 4.96
C ALA A 37 4.19 -13.63 5.48
N LEU A 38 3.21 -13.54 4.60
CA LEU A 38 1.80 -13.75 4.91
C LEU A 38 1.27 -14.94 4.11
N SER A 39 0.53 -15.83 4.76
CA SER A 39 -0.10 -16.98 4.10
C SER A 39 -1.47 -17.30 4.70
N SER A 40 -2.27 -18.08 3.96
CA SER A 40 -3.54 -18.63 4.45
C SER A 40 -4.47 -17.58 5.07
N ARG A 41 -4.70 -16.47 4.36
CA ARG A 41 -5.45 -15.30 4.84
C ARG A 41 -4.77 -14.56 6.00
N GLY A 42 -3.45 -14.43 5.96
CA GLY A 42 -2.69 -13.61 6.91
C GLY A 42 -2.77 -12.12 6.55
N ALA A 43 -2.60 -11.22 7.52
CA ALA A 43 -2.55 -9.80 7.21
C ALA A 43 -1.60 -8.97 8.07
N LEU A 44 -0.94 -8.01 7.43
CA LEU A 44 -0.29 -6.88 8.09
C LEU A 44 -1.15 -5.65 7.78
N TYR A 45 -1.86 -5.15 8.79
CA TYR A 45 -2.79 -4.04 8.65
C TYR A 45 -2.29 -2.82 9.43
N VAL A 46 -1.96 -1.75 8.72
CA VAL A 46 -1.47 -0.50 9.29
C VAL A 46 -2.53 0.56 9.05
N GLU A 47 -3.05 1.17 10.10
CA GLU A 47 -4.18 2.11 10.04
C GLU A 47 -3.89 3.31 10.93
N GLU A 48 -4.14 4.53 10.46
CA GLU A 48 -3.89 5.75 11.26
C GLU A 48 -2.47 5.79 11.85
N LEU A 49 -1.49 5.33 11.07
CA LEU A 49 -0.08 5.45 11.43
C LEU A 49 0.39 6.86 11.07
N LEU A 50 0.83 7.61 12.07
CA LEU A 50 1.53 8.87 11.86
C LEU A 50 3.02 8.66 12.12
N VAL A 51 3.85 8.87 11.11
CA VAL A 51 5.31 8.84 11.26
C VAL A 51 5.90 10.17 10.85
N GLN A 52 6.76 10.70 11.70
CA GLN A 52 7.61 11.84 11.39
C GLN A 52 9.07 11.46 11.63
N THR A 53 9.92 11.65 10.63
CA THR A 53 11.38 11.44 10.77
C THR A 53 12.13 12.75 10.51
N ALA A 54 13.44 12.75 10.78
CA ALA A 54 14.35 13.83 10.41
C ALA A 54 14.96 13.60 9.02
N LEU A 55 14.09 13.41 8.01
CA LEU A 55 14.46 13.16 6.60
C LEU A 55 15.03 11.77 6.33
N GLU A 56 14.72 10.81 7.19
CA GLU A 56 15.06 9.39 7.05
C GLU A 56 13.83 8.55 6.65
N LEU A 57 13.97 7.23 6.66
CA LEU A 57 12.90 6.30 6.29
C LEU A 57 11.79 6.27 7.36
N CYS A 58 10.54 6.53 6.95
CA CYS A 58 9.42 6.42 7.87
C CYS A 58 9.03 4.97 8.12
N VAL A 59 8.86 4.17 7.06
CA VAL A 59 8.71 2.71 7.14
C VAL A 59 9.75 2.05 6.26
N SER A 60 10.63 1.21 6.83
CA SER A 60 11.55 0.37 6.05
C SER A 60 11.26 -1.10 6.27
N VAL A 61 11.14 -1.85 5.18
CA VAL A 61 11.00 -3.31 5.17
C VAL A 61 12.26 -3.92 4.56
N GLU A 62 13.13 -4.45 5.42
CA GLU A 62 14.35 -5.16 5.05
C GLU A 62 14.06 -6.67 4.94
N GLY A 63 14.29 -7.26 3.77
CA GLY A 63 14.05 -8.69 3.50
C GLY A 63 12.87 -8.98 2.58
N GLY A 64 12.13 -7.96 2.13
CA GLY A 64 11.05 -8.09 1.15
C GLY A 64 9.68 -8.43 1.75
N VAL A 65 8.71 -8.66 0.87
CA VAL A 65 7.31 -8.95 1.21
C VAL A 65 6.85 -10.14 0.38
N ALA A 66 6.32 -11.16 1.03
CA ALA A 66 5.67 -12.31 0.41
C ALA A 66 4.24 -12.42 0.94
N ALA A 67 3.24 -12.48 0.07
CA ALA A 67 1.84 -12.65 0.46
C ALA A 67 1.15 -13.69 -0.42
N SER A 68 0.54 -14.70 0.19
CA SER A 68 -0.15 -15.78 -0.52
C SER A 68 -1.49 -16.18 0.11
N GLY A 69 -2.36 -16.82 -0.67
CA GLY A 69 -3.58 -17.45 -0.16
C GLY A 69 -4.59 -16.47 0.43
N GLY A 70 -4.91 -15.38 -0.27
CA GLY A 70 -5.87 -14.37 0.17
C GLY A 70 -5.33 -13.46 1.28
N SER A 71 -4.01 -13.28 1.36
CA SER A 71 -3.38 -12.44 2.37
C SER A 71 -3.34 -10.97 1.97
N VAL A 72 -3.25 -10.07 2.95
CA VAL A 72 -3.29 -8.61 2.70
C VAL A 72 -2.20 -7.88 3.48
N VAL A 73 -1.37 -7.10 2.80
CA VAL A 73 -0.60 -6.01 3.41
C VAL A 73 -1.30 -4.71 3.08
N ALA A 74 -1.68 -3.90 4.07
CA ALA A 74 -2.33 -2.63 3.79
C ALA A 74 -1.88 -1.51 4.73
N PHE A 75 -1.68 -0.33 4.15
CA PHE A 75 -1.58 0.95 4.87
C PHE A 75 -2.82 1.77 4.53
N VAL A 76 -3.55 2.19 5.55
CA VAL A 76 -4.82 2.90 5.43
C VAL A 76 -4.79 4.16 6.30
N ASP A 77 -5.27 5.28 5.77
CA ASP A 77 -5.45 6.53 6.52
C ASP A 77 -4.19 6.96 7.30
N SER A 78 -3.01 6.78 6.69
CA SER A 78 -1.71 6.98 7.36
C SER A 78 -0.98 8.20 6.82
N ASP A 79 -0.29 8.92 7.71
CA ASP A 79 0.42 10.16 7.40
C ASP A 79 1.92 10.03 7.64
N PHE A 80 2.71 10.41 6.65
CA PHE A 80 4.16 10.29 6.65
C PHE A 80 4.77 11.66 6.37
N LEU A 81 5.49 12.21 7.34
CA LEU A 81 5.98 13.58 7.31
C LEU A 81 7.51 13.62 7.36
N LEU A 82 8.11 14.43 6.47
CA LEU A 82 9.55 14.71 6.43
C LEU A 82 10.39 13.42 6.34
N CYS A 83 9.93 12.46 5.54
CA CYS A 83 10.64 11.21 5.31
C CYS A 83 11.48 11.29 4.04
N LYS A 84 12.58 10.56 3.93
CA LYS A 84 13.17 10.27 2.62
C LYS A 84 12.20 9.47 1.75
N HIS A 85 11.69 8.38 2.31
CA HIS A 85 10.59 7.57 1.79
C HIS A 85 9.57 7.35 2.90
N ALA A 86 8.28 7.45 2.56
CA ALA A 86 7.20 7.08 3.47
C ALA A 86 7.22 5.57 3.72
N VAL A 87 7.31 4.78 2.64
CA VAL A 87 7.44 3.32 2.69
C VAL A 87 8.53 2.87 1.72
N SER A 88 9.56 2.19 2.23
CA SER A 88 10.59 1.58 1.40
C SER A 88 10.70 0.08 1.66
N VAL A 89 10.75 -0.72 0.59
CA VAL A 89 10.96 -2.16 0.67
C VAL A 89 12.29 -2.51 0.00
N ARG A 90 13.21 -3.06 0.79
CA ARG A 90 14.51 -3.57 0.38
C ARG A 90 14.46 -5.10 0.34
N GLY A 91 14.01 -5.60 -0.80
CA GLY A 91 13.82 -7.02 -1.08
C GLY A 91 12.69 -7.20 -2.10
N ALA A 92 12.53 -8.43 -2.60
CA ALA A 92 11.48 -8.73 -3.57
C ALA A 92 10.09 -8.59 -2.93
N VAL A 93 9.13 -8.10 -3.70
CA VAL A 93 7.70 -8.12 -3.36
C VAL A 93 7.05 -9.20 -4.22
N SER A 94 6.58 -10.29 -3.60
CA SER A 94 5.96 -11.42 -4.27
C SER A 94 4.54 -11.65 -3.73
N VAL A 95 3.54 -11.49 -4.58
CA VAL A 95 2.13 -11.54 -4.21
C VAL A 95 1.42 -12.55 -5.11
N SER A 96 0.80 -13.57 -4.52
CA SER A 96 0.05 -14.61 -5.24
C SER A 96 -1.34 -14.79 -4.62
N GLY A 97 -2.39 -14.61 -5.42
CA GLY A 97 -3.79 -14.60 -4.96
C GLY A 97 -4.02 -13.70 -3.74
N SER A 98 -3.32 -12.57 -3.64
CA SER A 98 -3.22 -11.73 -2.44
C SER A 98 -3.17 -10.24 -2.80
N ALA A 99 -3.11 -9.35 -1.80
CA ALA A 99 -3.11 -7.90 -2.03
C ALA A 99 -2.01 -7.16 -1.27
N VAL A 100 -1.52 -6.09 -1.91
CA VAL A 100 -0.82 -4.98 -1.24
C VAL A 100 -1.62 -3.72 -1.50
N ALA A 101 -1.96 -2.96 -0.45
CA ALA A 101 -2.80 -1.78 -0.57
C ALA A 101 -2.22 -0.55 0.15
N LEU A 102 -2.31 0.61 -0.50
CA LEU A 102 -1.99 1.92 0.05
C LEU A 102 -3.23 2.79 -0.17
N VAL A 103 -3.94 3.10 0.91
CA VAL A 103 -5.27 3.70 0.83
C VAL A 103 -5.34 4.96 1.68
N ARG A 104 -5.69 6.09 1.08
CA ARG A 104 -5.88 7.39 1.78
C ARG A 104 -4.69 7.83 2.63
N SER A 105 -3.47 7.58 2.15
CA SER A 105 -2.28 8.01 2.88
C SER A 105 -1.76 9.36 2.40
N GLY A 106 -1.27 10.16 3.34
CA GLY A 106 -0.59 11.44 3.09
C GLY A 106 0.93 11.24 3.08
N PHE A 107 1.59 11.65 2.01
CA PHE A 107 3.04 11.64 1.87
C PHE A 107 3.53 13.09 1.78
N VAL A 108 3.89 13.65 2.95
CA VAL A 108 4.15 15.07 3.13
C VAL A 108 5.65 15.36 3.18
N SER A 109 6.11 16.19 2.25
CA SER A 109 7.49 16.68 2.14
C SER A 109 8.52 15.55 2.08
N THR A 110 8.29 14.54 1.23
CA THR A 110 9.28 13.48 1.04
C THR A 110 10.49 13.97 0.26
N GLU A 111 11.71 13.63 0.68
CA GLU A 111 12.93 14.09 -0.01
C GLU A 111 13.19 13.38 -1.34
N ASP A 112 12.65 12.18 -1.47
CA ASP A 112 12.80 11.31 -2.63
C ASP A 112 11.39 10.77 -2.98
N TYR A 113 11.27 9.54 -3.49
CA TYR A 113 9.95 8.92 -3.76
C TYR A 113 9.13 8.69 -2.48
N ALA A 114 7.80 8.78 -2.55
CA ALA A 114 6.98 8.44 -1.37
C ALA A 114 7.04 6.94 -1.05
N VAL A 115 6.87 6.09 -2.07
CA VAL A 115 6.96 4.64 -1.96
C VAL A 115 8.04 4.10 -2.88
N ALA A 116 8.98 3.34 -2.34
CA ALA A 116 10.12 2.81 -3.08
C ALA A 116 10.25 1.28 -2.94
N PHE A 117 10.14 0.58 -4.08
CA PHE A 117 10.48 -0.84 -4.20
C PHE A 117 11.87 -0.97 -4.83
N TYR A 118 12.85 -1.42 -4.06
CA TYR A 118 14.24 -1.50 -4.54
C TYR A 118 14.59 -2.81 -5.25
N SER A 119 13.64 -3.74 -5.37
CA SER A 119 13.82 -5.02 -6.06
C SER A 119 12.62 -5.31 -6.97
N THR A 120 12.48 -6.55 -7.41
CA THR A 120 11.36 -6.98 -8.27
C THR A 120 10.05 -6.95 -7.52
N VAL A 121 8.99 -6.57 -8.22
CA VAL A 121 7.60 -6.65 -7.75
C VAL A 121 6.88 -7.63 -8.67
N SER A 122 6.39 -8.75 -8.14
CA SER A 122 5.72 -9.78 -8.91
C SER A 122 4.35 -10.11 -8.33
N LEU A 123 3.33 -9.96 -9.15
CA LEU A 123 1.94 -10.29 -8.84
C LEU A 123 1.48 -11.45 -9.73
N ALA A 124 0.87 -12.46 -9.11
CA ALA A 124 0.35 -13.65 -9.78
C ALA A 124 -1.03 -14.06 -9.22
N ASP A 125 -1.71 -14.95 -9.94
CA ASP A 125 -2.93 -15.64 -9.47
C ASP A 125 -4.06 -14.69 -9.04
N GLY A 126 -4.32 -13.62 -9.80
CA GLY A 126 -5.39 -12.67 -9.48
C GLY A 126 -5.02 -11.70 -8.33
N SER A 127 -3.73 -11.47 -8.10
CA SER A 127 -3.27 -10.53 -7.09
C SER A 127 -3.54 -9.08 -7.47
N MET A 128 -3.45 -8.19 -6.48
CA MET A 128 -3.63 -6.75 -6.69
C MET A 128 -2.62 -5.90 -5.92
N LEU A 129 -2.08 -4.89 -6.60
CA LEU A 129 -1.48 -3.71 -5.96
C LEU A 129 -2.49 -2.57 -6.07
N LEU A 130 -3.09 -2.17 -4.95
CA LEU A 130 -4.11 -1.13 -4.89
C LEU A 130 -3.52 0.15 -4.30
N VAL A 131 -3.38 1.19 -5.12
CA VAL A 131 -2.91 2.51 -4.70
C VAL A 131 -4.07 3.49 -4.88
N ARG A 132 -4.73 3.85 -3.78
CA ARG A 132 -6.01 4.54 -3.82
C ARG A 132 -6.09 5.75 -2.89
N GLY A 133 -6.44 6.91 -3.42
CA GLY A 133 -6.76 8.09 -2.62
C GLY A 133 -5.56 8.71 -1.91
N ASN A 134 -4.33 8.39 -2.31
CA ASN A 134 -3.14 8.91 -1.66
C ASN A 134 -2.80 10.32 -2.17
N VAL A 135 -2.17 11.13 -1.32
CA VAL A 135 -1.72 12.47 -1.68
C VAL A 135 -0.21 12.54 -1.49
N HIS A 136 0.51 12.96 -2.53
CA HIS A 136 1.94 13.19 -2.50
C HIS A 136 2.25 14.63 -2.89
N ASP A 137 2.79 15.38 -1.93
CA ASP A 137 3.19 16.78 -2.13
C ASP A 137 4.72 16.96 -2.27
N GLY A 138 5.46 15.85 -2.37
CA GLY A 138 6.88 15.89 -2.65
C GLY A 138 7.15 16.46 -4.05
N VAL A 139 8.17 17.30 -4.15
CA VAL A 139 8.58 17.95 -5.41
C VAL A 139 9.87 17.37 -5.98
N SER A 140 10.57 16.53 -5.21
CA SER A 140 11.86 15.97 -5.63
C SER A 140 11.71 14.85 -6.65
N ARG A 141 10.75 13.95 -6.44
CA ARG A 141 10.54 12.71 -7.20
C ARG A 141 9.08 12.28 -7.20
N GLU A 142 8.72 11.31 -8.04
CA GLU A 142 7.36 10.79 -8.18
C GLU A 142 6.84 10.05 -6.93
N MET A 143 5.54 9.76 -6.88
CA MET A 143 4.90 9.09 -5.74
C MET A 143 5.40 7.67 -5.55
N LEU A 144 5.47 6.87 -6.63
CA LEU A 144 5.89 5.47 -6.55
C LEU A 144 7.08 5.20 -7.46
N TYR A 145 8.05 4.48 -6.92
CA TYR A 145 9.23 4.03 -7.63
C TYR A 145 9.42 2.52 -7.53
N ALA A 146 9.72 1.90 -8.66
CA ALA A 146 10.20 0.52 -8.71
C ALA A 146 11.55 0.46 -9.44
N ALA A 147 12.58 0.02 -8.71
CA ALA A 147 13.91 -0.18 -9.26
C ALA A 147 14.00 -1.45 -10.11
N GLY A 148 13.29 -2.50 -9.70
CA GLY A 148 13.23 -3.78 -10.41
C GLY A 148 12.14 -3.83 -11.48
N ALA A 149 12.08 -4.97 -12.17
CA ALA A 149 10.94 -5.28 -13.03
C ALA A 149 9.66 -5.42 -12.19
N VAL A 150 8.56 -4.90 -12.74
CA VAL A 150 7.21 -5.07 -12.17
C VAL A 150 6.43 -6.00 -13.08
N THR A 151 6.02 -7.16 -12.57
CA THR A 151 5.24 -8.17 -13.30
C THR A 151 3.89 -8.37 -12.65
N ALA A 152 2.83 -8.51 -13.45
CA ALA A 152 1.47 -8.69 -12.95
C ALA A 152 0.65 -9.63 -13.83
N THR A 153 1.18 -10.82 -14.12
CA THR A 153 0.54 -11.83 -14.96
C THR A 153 -0.81 -12.25 -14.36
N GLY A 154 -1.90 -12.01 -15.09
CA GLY A 154 -3.26 -12.31 -14.62
C GLY A 154 -3.61 -11.58 -13.32
N SER A 155 -2.96 -10.45 -13.05
CA SER A 155 -3.08 -9.66 -11.82
C SER A 155 -3.29 -8.19 -12.17
N THR A 156 -3.71 -7.37 -11.20
CA THR A 156 -4.10 -5.98 -11.44
C THR A 156 -3.19 -5.01 -10.71
N LEU A 157 -2.71 -3.99 -11.42
CA LEU A 157 -2.18 -2.77 -10.83
C LEU A 157 -3.30 -1.74 -10.86
N SER A 158 -3.72 -1.24 -9.70
CA SER A 158 -4.81 -0.27 -9.62
C SER A 158 -4.37 1.04 -9.01
N PHE A 159 -4.56 2.14 -9.75
CA PHE A 159 -4.25 3.49 -9.30
C PHE A 159 -5.49 4.36 -9.39
N VAL A 160 -6.00 4.82 -8.25
CA VAL A 160 -7.31 5.47 -8.21
C VAL A 160 -7.34 6.68 -7.30
N ARG A 161 -7.79 7.83 -7.78
CA ARG A 161 -7.97 9.06 -6.98
C ARG A 161 -6.70 9.52 -6.24
N ASN A 162 -5.52 9.14 -6.73
CA ASN A 162 -4.26 9.64 -6.16
C ASN A 162 -4.00 11.06 -6.65
N ARG A 163 -3.33 11.88 -5.86
CA ARG A 163 -2.91 13.22 -6.23
C ARG A 163 -1.40 13.35 -6.06
N ALA A 164 -0.70 13.72 -7.12
CA ALA A 164 0.73 14.01 -7.11
C ALA A 164 0.98 15.43 -7.65
N LEU A 165 1.87 16.19 -7.00
CA LEU A 165 2.25 17.51 -7.49
C LEU A 165 3.08 17.46 -8.78
N LEU A 166 3.79 16.35 -9.03
CA LEU A 166 4.56 16.18 -10.25
C LEU A 166 3.68 15.66 -11.41
N PRO A 167 4.04 15.95 -12.66
CA PRO A 167 3.33 15.44 -13.84
C PRO A 167 3.31 13.90 -13.96
N ARG A 168 4.17 13.21 -13.22
CA ARG A 168 4.28 11.75 -13.17
C ARG A 168 3.93 11.25 -11.78
N ILE A 169 3.24 10.11 -11.74
CA ILE A 169 2.90 9.39 -10.50
C ILE A 169 3.87 8.22 -10.29
N LEU A 170 4.24 7.55 -11.38
CA LEU A 170 5.04 6.33 -11.37
C LEU A 170 6.39 6.56 -12.04
N SER A 171 7.44 6.02 -11.42
CA SER A 171 8.78 5.95 -12.00
C SER A 171 9.29 4.50 -12.00
N LEU A 172 9.73 4.01 -13.16
CA LEU A 172 10.22 2.65 -13.35
C LEU A 172 11.63 2.71 -13.91
N SER A 173 12.55 1.91 -13.36
CA SER A 173 13.94 1.85 -13.83
C SER A 173 14.18 0.80 -14.92
N LEU A 174 13.37 -0.25 -14.97
CA LEU A 174 13.53 -1.37 -15.90
C LEU A 174 12.37 -1.47 -16.88
N SER A 175 11.26 -2.07 -16.45
CA SER A 175 10.06 -2.20 -17.27
C SER A 175 8.87 -2.65 -16.43
N LEU A 176 7.68 -2.31 -16.94
CA LEU A 176 6.43 -2.97 -16.61
C LEU A 176 6.29 -4.14 -17.59
N SER A 177 6.32 -5.40 -17.11
CA SER A 177 6.41 -6.56 -18.01
C SER A 177 5.10 -6.87 -18.73
N VAL A 178 5.21 -7.68 -19.80
CA VAL A 178 4.07 -8.26 -20.52
C VAL A 178 3.09 -8.92 -19.55
N GLY A 179 1.81 -8.54 -19.64
CA GLY A 179 0.72 -9.06 -18.81
C GLY A 179 0.30 -8.15 -17.66
N ALA A 180 0.99 -7.04 -17.40
CA ALA A 180 0.54 -6.05 -16.42
C ALA A 180 -0.70 -5.29 -16.93
N HIS A 181 -1.85 -5.64 -16.38
CA HIS A 181 -3.11 -4.94 -16.60
C HIS A 181 -3.23 -3.78 -15.60
N LEU A 182 -3.15 -2.56 -16.12
CA LEU A 182 -3.32 -1.35 -15.32
C LEU A 182 -4.78 -0.90 -15.38
N ARG A 183 -5.41 -0.75 -14.21
CA ARG A 183 -6.72 -0.12 -14.06
C ARG A 183 -6.56 1.22 -13.36
N VAL A 184 -7.11 2.27 -13.96
CA VAL A 184 -6.92 3.62 -13.44
C VAL A 184 -8.21 4.42 -13.42
N ALA A 185 -8.36 5.28 -12.43
CA ALA A 185 -9.47 6.22 -12.37
C ALA A 185 -9.11 7.48 -11.59
N CYS A 186 -9.40 8.66 -12.15
CA CYS A 186 -9.43 9.94 -11.44
C CYS A 186 -8.15 10.35 -10.71
N ASN A 187 -6.99 9.94 -11.22
CA ASN A 187 -5.75 10.40 -10.63
C ASN A 187 -5.48 11.84 -11.07
N ASP A 188 -4.81 12.61 -10.22
CA ASP A 188 -4.31 13.95 -10.51
C ASP A 188 -2.78 13.92 -10.50
N ALA A 189 -2.16 14.40 -11.58
CA ALA A 189 -0.70 14.47 -11.69
C ALA A 189 -0.27 15.81 -12.29
N GLY A 190 0.36 16.67 -11.48
CA GLY A 190 0.77 18.00 -11.91
C GLY A 190 -0.39 18.98 -12.03
N GLY A 191 -1.41 18.84 -11.18
CA GLY A 191 -2.57 19.72 -11.14
C GLY A 191 -3.58 19.48 -12.27
N ARG A 192 -3.52 18.32 -12.92
CA ARG A 192 -4.48 17.89 -13.95
C ARG A 192 -5.07 16.53 -13.58
N VAL A 193 -6.37 16.41 -13.73
CA VAL A 193 -7.06 15.12 -13.64
C VAL A 193 -6.80 14.33 -14.92
N LEU A 194 -6.26 13.12 -14.78
CA LEU A 194 -5.94 12.22 -15.88
C LEU A 194 -7.20 11.49 -16.35
N SER A 195 -7.46 11.52 -17.65
CA SER A 195 -8.73 11.09 -18.24
C SER A 195 -8.59 10.16 -19.45
N THR A 196 -7.45 10.15 -20.13
CA THR A 196 -7.19 9.30 -21.30
C THR A 196 -6.02 8.35 -21.09
N VAL A 197 -5.90 7.35 -21.97
CA VAL A 197 -4.76 6.41 -21.95
C VAL A 197 -3.44 7.16 -22.12
N GLU A 198 -3.40 8.20 -22.95
CA GLU A 198 -2.22 9.03 -23.20
C GLU A 198 -1.82 9.84 -21.97
N ASP A 199 -2.79 10.40 -21.24
CA ASP A 199 -2.56 11.09 -19.96
C ASP A 199 -1.85 10.16 -18.96
N TYR A 200 -2.34 8.92 -18.84
CA TYR A 200 -1.74 7.91 -17.96
C TYR A 200 -0.38 7.43 -18.47
N ALA A 201 -0.23 7.22 -19.77
CA ALA A 201 1.06 6.86 -20.34
C ALA A 201 2.13 7.91 -20.01
N ALA A 202 1.79 9.20 -20.17
CA ALA A 202 2.65 10.32 -19.80
C ALA A 202 2.92 10.42 -18.29
N ALA A 203 1.96 10.00 -17.45
CA ALA A 203 2.11 9.96 -15.99
C ALA A 203 3.01 8.83 -15.46
N GLY A 204 3.68 8.09 -16.35
CA GLY A 204 4.64 7.05 -16.01
C GLY A 204 4.15 5.61 -16.19
N PHE A 205 2.98 5.42 -16.80
CA PHE A 205 2.38 4.11 -17.02
C PHE A 205 2.52 3.58 -18.46
N GLY A 206 3.24 4.28 -19.34
CA GLY A 206 3.30 3.99 -20.78
C GLY A 206 3.85 2.61 -21.15
N ASP A 207 4.61 1.97 -20.27
CA ASP A 207 5.15 0.63 -20.49
C ASP A 207 4.14 -0.49 -20.16
N ALA A 208 2.94 -0.16 -19.68
CA ALA A 208 1.90 -1.15 -19.37
C ALA A 208 1.43 -1.90 -20.62
N ALA A 209 1.13 -3.19 -20.45
CA ALA A 209 0.59 -4.00 -21.55
C ALA A 209 -0.82 -3.54 -21.96
N SER A 210 -1.62 -3.05 -21.00
CA SER A 210 -2.92 -2.42 -21.24
C SER A 210 -3.23 -1.40 -20.15
N ILE A 211 -3.91 -0.32 -20.52
CA ILE A 211 -4.41 0.70 -19.59
C ILE A 211 -5.92 0.81 -19.75
N ASP A 212 -6.66 0.38 -18.73
CA ASP A 212 -8.11 0.50 -18.66
C ASP A 212 -8.48 1.74 -17.83
N VAL A 213 -9.00 2.77 -18.49
CA VAL A 213 -9.42 4.01 -17.83
C VAL A 213 -10.90 3.93 -17.46
N VAL A 214 -11.19 4.02 -16.17
CA VAL A 214 -12.54 4.03 -15.62
C VAL A 214 -12.96 5.46 -15.25
N GLY A 215 -14.20 5.81 -15.63
CA GLY A 215 -14.77 7.13 -15.34
C GLY A 215 -15.00 7.38 -13.84
N CYS A 216 -14.88 8.64 -13.42
CA CYS A 216 -14.94 9.00 -11.99
C CYS A 216 -16.28 8.83 -11.30
N ALA A 217 -17.36 8.78 -12.08
CA ALA A 217 -18.71 8.53 -11.59
C ALA A 217 -19.03 7.02 -11.47
N VAL A 218 -18.14 6.14 -11.96
CA VAL A 218 -18.34 4.69 -11.97
C VAL A 218 -17.58 4.07 -10.79
N CYS A 219 -18.30 3.36 -9.92
CA CYS A 219 -17.69 2.52 -8.89
C CYS A 219 -17.45 1.12 -9.49
N ASP A 220 -16.37 1.02 -10.27
CA ASP A 220 -15.93 -0.26 -10.80
C ASP A 220 -15.24 -1.06 -9.70
N ARG A 221 -15.83 -2.21 -9.33
CA ARG A 221 -15.30 -3.05 -8.25
C ARG A 221 -13.84 -3.45 -8.50
N ASP A 222 -13.50 -3.76 -9.74
CA ASP A 222 -12.20 -4.31 -10.11
C ASP A 222 -11.10 -3.23 -10.19
N THR A 223 -11.50 -1.96 -10.17
CA THR A 223 -10.59 -0.81 -10.11
C THR A 223 -10.49 -0.28 -8.68
N TYR A 224 -11.59 -0.12 -7.97
CA TYR A 224 -11.60 0.56 -6.67
C TYR A 224 -11.32 -0.36 -5.47
N CYS A 225 -11.51 -1.67 -5.61
CA CYS A 225 -11.53 -2.61 -4.49
C CYS A 225 -10.62 -3.83 -4.73
N TYR A 226 -10.15 -4.46 -3.65
CA TYR A 226 -9.48 -5.75 -3.74
C TYR A 226 -10.49 -6.86 -4.03
N VAL A 227 -10.63 -7.25 -5.30
CA VAL A 227 -11.71 -8.13 -5.80
C VAL A 227 -11.83 -9.45 -5.06
N PRO A 228 -10.76 -10.25 -4.82
CA PRO A 228 -10.88 -11.51 -4.11
C PRO A 228 -11.49 -11.39 -2.71
N GLY A 229 -11.30 -10.25 -2.03
CA GLY A 229 -11.90 -9.97 -0.71
C GLY A 229 -13.23 -9.22 -0.76
N THR A 230 -13.63 -8.68 -1.92
CA THR A 230 -14.78 -7.77 -2.05
C THR A 230 -16.00 -8.49 -2.62
N ALA A 231 -17.10 -8.49 -1.87
CA ALA A 231 -18.38 -9.03 -2.34
C ALA A 231 -19.09 -8.06 -3.29
N LEU A 232 -19.22 -6.80 -2.89
CA LEU A 232 -19.95 -5.76 -3.64
C LEU A 232 -19.15 -4.45 -3.62
N ALA A 233 -19.27 -3.66 -4.69
CA ALA A 233 -18.84 -2.27 -4.68
C ALA A 233 -20.02 -1.38 -5.08
N SER A 234 -20.21 -0.27 -4.37
CA SER A 234 -21.30 0.67 -4.65
C SER A 234 -20.90 2.11 -4.38
N MET A 235 -21.49 3.05 -5.13
CA MET A 235 -21.32 4.48 -4.86
C MET A 235 -22.11 4.88 -3.62
N LYS A 236 -21.45 5.45 -2.61
CA LYS A 236 -22.06 6.09 -1.44
C LYS A 236 -21.46 7.49 -1.27
N ASN A 237 -22.29 8.52 -1.30
CA ASN A 237 -21.87 9.93 -1.15
C ASN A 237 -20.72 10.35 -2.07
N GLY A 238 -20.73 9.91 -3.34
CA GLY A 238 -19.67 10.23 -4.30
C GLY A 238 -18.37 9.43 -4.13
N VAL A 239 -18.29 8.53 -3.15
CA VAL A 239 -17.15 7.65 -2.91
C VAL A 239 -17.55 6.22 -3.23
N CYS A 240 -16.63 5.46 -3.84
CA CYS A 240 -16.85 4.04 -4.13
C CYS A 240 -16.55 3.23 -2.87
N VAL A 241 -17.56 2.60 -2.27
CA VAL A 241 -17.41 1.82 -1.04
C VAL A 241 -17.32 0.34 -1.39
N CYS A 242 -16.31 -0.32 -0.85
CA CYS A 242 -16.06 -1.75 -1.00
C CYS A 242 -16.69 -2.49 0.19
N GLU A 243 -17.64 -3.38 -0.09
CA GLU A 243 -18.25 -4.26 0.90
C GLU A 243 -17.58 -5.62 0.81
N CYS A 244 -16.94 -6.02 1.92
CA CYS A 244 -16.15 -7.24 1.96
C CYS A 244 -17.02 -8.49 2.02
N GLY A 245 -16.49 -9.59 1.49
CA GLY A 245 -17.07 -10.90 1.67
C GLY A 245 -17.02 -11.36 3.13
N SER A 246 -17.60 -12.54 3.39
CA SER A 246 -17.64 -13.14 4.72
C SER A 246 -16.25 -13.24 5.36
N GLY A 247 -16.08 -12.68 6.56
CA GLY A 247 -14.83 -12.71 7.32
C GLY A 247 -13.84 -11.59 6.97
N GLY A 248 -14.13 -10.78 5.94
CA GLY A 248 -13.33 -9.60 5.60
C GLY A 248 -13.78 -8.34 6.34
N TYR A 249 -12.86 -7.40 6.59
CA TYR A 249 -13.19 -6.08 7.15
C TYR A 249 -12.33 -4.96 6.57
N GLY A 250 -12.79 -3.72 6.80
CA GLY A 250 -12.12 -2.50 6.34
C GLY A 250 -12.16 -2.35 4.82
N GLU A 251 -11.56 -1.29 4.30
CA GLU A 251 -11.62 -1.00 2.85
C GLU A 251 -10.66 -1.83 2.00
N ALA A 252 -9.64 -2.43 2.62
CA ALA A 252 -8.74 -3.37 1.96
C ALA A 252 -9.27 -4.82 2.02
N CYS A 253 -10.45 -5.05 2.62
CA CYS A 253 -11.02 -6.37 2.87
C CYS A 253 -10.04 -7.36 3.49
N VAL A 254 -9.43 -6.92 4.59
CA VAL A 254 -8.50 -7.68 5.40
C VAL A 254 -9.20 -8.97 5.86
N PRO A 255 -8.63 -10.16 5.63
CA PRO A 255 -9.39 -11.43 5.56
C PRO A 255 -9.70 -12.09 6.91
N VAL A 256 -9.39 -11.42 8.01
CA VAL A 256 -9.54 -11.89 9.39
C VAL A 256 -10.28 -10.81 10.13
N GLY A 257 -11.31 -11.11 10.92
CA GLY A 257 -12.20 -10.09 11.51
C GLY A 257 -11.51 -8.92 12.23
N ALA A 258 -12.18 -7.76 12.23
CA ALA A 258 -11.67 -6.53 12.82
C ALA A 258 -11.26 -6.73 14.29
N PRO A 259 -10.05 -6.31 14.71
CA PRO A 259 -9.69 -6.31 16.11
C PRO A 259 -10.59 -5.31 16.87
N ALA A 260 -11.14 -5.73 18.01
CA ALA A 260 -11.87 -4.84 18.91
C ALA A 260 -10.86 -3.91 19.60
N LEU A 261 -10.62 -2.73 19.03
CA LEU A 261 -9.73 -1.75 19.64
C LEU A 261 -10.46 -0.96 20.73
N PRO A 262 -9.86 -0.76 21.92
CA PRO A 262 -10.44 0.11 22.94
C PRO A 262 -10.60 1.55 22.43
N PRO A 263 -11.54 2.34 23.00
CA PRO A 263 -11.69 3.75 22.64
C PRO A 263 -10.37 4.49 22.85
N VAL A 264 -10.15 5.55 22.07
CA VAL A 264 -8.93 6.37 22.12
C VAL A 264 -8.79 6.97 23.52
N ALA A 265 -7.99 6.31 24.37
CA ALA A 265 -7.57 6.85 25.66
C ALA A 265 -6.31 7.70 25.45
N GLY A 266 -6.17 8.77 26.23
CA GLY A 266 -5.06 9.73 26.12
C GLY A 266 -3.67 9.07 26.14
N THR A 267 -2.73 9.71 25.45
CA THR A 267 -1.36 9.25 25.22
C THR A 267 -0.63 8.93 26.52
N ALA A 268 -0.52 7.65 26.86
CA ALA A 268 0.44 7.15 27.84
C ALA A 268 1.65 6.59 27.09
N SER A 269 2.84 7.15 27.35
CA SER A 269 4.10 6.62 26.83
C SER A 269 4.37 5.26 27.47
N SER A 270 4.25 4.18 26.70
CA SER A 270 4.66 2.83 27.10
C SER A 270 5.64 2.26 26.08
N VAL A 271 6.80 1.79 26.55
CA VAL A 271 7.73 1.01 25.72
C VAL A 271 7.23 -0.44 25.72
N PHE A 272 6.88 -0.95 24.53
CA PHE A 272 6.42 -2.33 24.35
C PHE A 272 7.46 -3.11 23.52
N PHE A 273 7.95 -4.22 24.07
CA PHE A 273 8.90 -5.13 23.42
C PHE A 273 8.33 -6.55 23.44
N ARG A 274 8.28 -7.20 22.26
CA ARG A 274 7.82 -8.57 22.07
C ARG A 274 8.77 -9.26 21.08
N GLU A 275 9.45 -10.31 21.54
CA GLU A 275 10.41 -11.08 20.75
C GLU A 275 10.08 -12.58 20.85
N GLY A 276 10.24 -13.33 19.75
CA GLY A 276 10.08 -14.79 19.73
C GLY A 276 8.64 -15.30 19.91
N VAL A 277 7.62 -14.48 19.67
CA VAL A 277 6.21 -14.86 19.88
C VAL A 277 5.55 -15.28 18.58
N THR A 278 5.07 -16.52 18.53
CA THR A 278 4.16 -16.99 17.48
C THR A 278 2.76 -16.45 17.78
N VAL A 279 2.26 -15.52 16.96
CA VAL A 279 0.89 -15.03 17.04
C VAL A 279 0.00 -15.96 16.22
N GLN A 280 -0.62 -16.94 16.89
CA GLN A 280 -1.62 -17.82 16.29
C GLN A 280 -3.00 -17.22 16.51
N SER A 281 -3.78 -17.15 15.44
CA SER A 281 -5.20 -16.87 15.59
C SER A 281 -5.92 -18.11 16.10
N VAL A 282 -6.79 -17.94 17.09
CA VAL A 282 -7.79 -18.94 17.49
C VAL A 282 -9.08 -18.51 16.79
N PHE A 283 -9.32 -19.03 15.58
CA PHE A 283 -10.64 -18.99 14.95
C PHE A 283 -11.27 -20.37 15.04
#